data_AF-A0A9E6WA48-F1
#
_entry.id   AF-A0A9E6WA48-F1
#
_cell.length_a   1.000
_cell.length_b   1.000
_cell.length_c   1.000
_cell.angle_alpha   90.00
_cell.angle_beta   90.00
_cell.angle_gamma   90.00
#
_symmetry.space_group_name_H-M   'P 1'
#
loop_
_entity.id
_entity.type
_entity.pdbx_description
1 polymer ?
#
loop_
_entity_poly.entity_id
_entity_poly.type
_entity_poly.pdbx_seq_one_letter_code
_entity_poly.pdbx_strand_id
1 'polypeptide(L)'
;MKNKCRKLFLALIIASFFQISNAANDARLMRFPDINNNLVAFVYAGDIWTAGSGGGDARRLTSHEGMELFPKISPDGNWIAFSGEYSGSRQIFVIPAEGGKPKQLTFYNSVGLMPPRGGFDNVVLDWTPDSKNVLIRANRTEYGERNGKYFLVNIEGGLEIPLQIVNGGFAALSPDAGKICFTPVDREFRSWKRYKGGRASDLWIYDLEKNTSEQITDFVGTDQCPVWFGDKIYFASDRNLRL
;
A
#
# COMPACT_ATOMS: atom_id res chain seq x y z
N MET A 1 67.19 3.52 -10.62
CA MET A 1 66.09 4.53 -10.49
C MET A 1 64.85 4.24 -11.36
N LYS A 2 64.98 3.69 -12.58
CA LYS A 2 63.84 3.44 -13.49
C LYS A 2 62.75 2.46 -12.96
N ASN A 3 63.11 1.46 -12.15
CA ASN A 3 62.13 0.47 -11.63
C ASN A 3 61.26 0.97 -10.46
N LYS A 4 61.69 2.01 -9.73
CA LYS A 4 60.88 2.63 -8.67
C LYS A 4 59.76 3.51 -9.26
N CYS A 5 60.05 4.28 -10.32
CA CYS A 5 59.04 5.06 -11.04
C CYS A 5 57.92 4.18 -11.62
N ARG A 6 58.26 3.00 -12.16
CA ARG A 6 57.27 2.11 -12.79
C ARG A 6 56.31 1.45 -11.79
N LYS A 7 56.79 1.12 -10.58
CA LYS A 7 55.93 0.62 -9.48
C LYS A 7 55.06 1.72 -8.88
N LEU A 8 55.55 2.96 -8.82
CA LEU A 8 54.78 4.12 -8.37
C LEU A 8 53.65 4.47 -9.38
N PHE A 9 53.93 4.36 -10.67
CA PHE A 9 52.94 4.59 -11.74
C PHE A 9 51.83 3.54 -11.74
N LEU A 10 52.16 2.27 -11.48
CA LEU A 10 51.17 1.18 -11.40
C LEU A 10 50.27 1.31 -10.16
N ALA A 11 50.83 1.74 -9.02
CA ALA A 11 50.06 1.97 -7.79
C ALA A 11 49.06 3.14 -7.94
N LEU A 12 49.45 4.20 -8.67
CA LEU A 12 48.55 5.31 -9.01
C LEU A 12 47.40 4.90 -9.94
N ILE A 13 47.64 3.98 -10.88
CA ILE A 13 46.60 3.44 -11.77
C ILE A 13 45.59 2.57 -10.99
N ILE A 14 46.06 1.78 -10.02
CA ILE A 14 45.18 0.96 -9.16
C ILE A 14 44.38 1.84 -8.18
N ALA A 15 44.98 2.93 -7.67
CA ALA A 15 44.28 3.89 -6.82
C ALA A 15 43.19 4.68 -7.58
N SER A 16 43.35 4.92 -8.88
CA SER A 16 42.33 5.58 -9.70
C SER A 16 41.09 4.72 -10.02
N PHE A 17 41.10 3.42 -9.72
CA PHE A 17 39.94 2.55 -9.89
C PHE A 17 39.03 2.48 -8.65
N PHE A 18 39.42 3.08 -7.52
CA PHE A 18 38.53 3.29 -6.38
C PHE A 18 37.84 4.66 -6.49
N GLN A 19 37.10 4.86 -7.58
CA GLN A 19 36.01 5.84 -7.56
C GLN A 19 34.92 5.22 -6.66
N ILE A 20 34.83 5.69 -5.41
CA ILE A 20 33.64 5.48 -4.61
C ILE A 20 32.54 6.22 -5.34
N SER A 21 31.75 5.50 -6.12
CA SER A 21 30.52 6.00 -6.70
C SER A 21 29.62 6.41 -5.54
N ASN A 22 29.71 7.67 -5.14
CA ASN A 22 28.65 8.29 -4.36
C ASN A 22 27.45 8.32 -5.29
N ALA A 23 26.55 7.35 -5.12
CA ALA A 23 25.21 7.46 -5.66
C ALA A 23 24.70 8.83 -5.22
N ALA A 24 24.42 9.70 -6.19
CA ALA A 24 23.73 10.93 -5.89
C ALA A 24 22.51 10.56 -5.05
N ASN A 25 22.26 11.30 -3.98
CA ASN A 25 21.01 11.23 -3.22
C ASN A 25 19.89 11.70 -4.14
N ASP A 26 19.50 10.83 -5.06
CA ASP A 26 18.30 10.97 -5.85
C ASP A 26 17.15 10.95 -4.87
N ALA A 27 16.37 12.03 -4.84
CA ALA A 27 15.22 12.15 -3.98
C ALA A 27 14.10 11.26 -4.54
N ARG A 28 14.26 9.94 -4.37
CA ARG A 28 13.28 8.96 -4.83
C ARG A 28 12.02 9.07 -3.99
N LEU A 29 10.91 9.39 -4.64
CA LEU A 29 9.60 9.41 -3.99
C LEU A 29 8.98 8.00 -3.99
N MET A 30 9.52 7.14 -3.14
CA MET A 30 8.97 5.80 -2.90
C MET A 30 7.76 5.90 -1.97
N ARG A 31 6.65 5.23 -2.31
CA ARG A 31 5.38 5.35 -1.58
C ARG A 31 4.68 4.00 -1.45
N PHE A 32 3.71 3.94 -0.54
CA PHE A 32 2.81 2.80 -0.34
C PHE A 32 3.54 1.46 -0.20
N PRO A 33 4.51 1.34 0.74
CA PRO A 33 5.21 0.09 0.93
C PRO A 33 4.30 -0.96 1.58
N ASP A 34 4.60 -2.21 1.29
CA ASP A 34 4.10 -3.39 1.99
C ASP A 34 5.24 -4.41 2.14
N ILE A 35 5.17 -5.24 3.16
CA ILE A 35 6.24 -6.21 3.46
C ILE A 35 5.64 -7.56 3.85
N ASN A 36 6.22 -8.62 3.30
CA ASN A 36 6.01 -9.99 3.76
C ASN A 36 7.36 -10.72 3.77
N ASN A 37 7.78 -11.20 4.94
CA ASN A 37 9.08 -11.82 5.17
C ASN A 37 10.22 -10.92 4.65
N ASN A 38 11.00 -11.41 3.68
CA ASN A 38 12.11 -10.67 3.09
C ASN A 38 11.70 -9.81 1.88
N LEU A 39 10.45 -9.87 1.41
CA LEU A 39 10.00 -9.14 0.24
C LEU A 39 9.35 -7.83 0.66
N VAL A 40 9.87 -6.71 0.14
CA VAL A 40 9.25 -5.39 0.24
C VAL A 40 8.71 -5.02 -1.13
N ALA A 41 7.43 -4.71 -1.23
CA ALA A 41 6.80 -4.13 -2.41
C ALA A 41 6.52 -2.65 -2.16
N PHE A 42 6.72 -1.79 -3.15
CA PHE A 42 6.51 -0.35 -3.02
C PHE A 42 6.26 0.29 -4.39
N VAL A 43 5.77 1.53 -4.38
CA VAL A 43 5.53 2.31 -5.59
C VAL A 43 6.68 3.28 -5.84
N TYR A 44 7.22 3.28 -7.05
CA TYR A 44 8.18 4.27 -7.53
C TYR A 44 7.92 4.64 -8.99
N ALA A 45 7.91 5.93 -9.28
CA ALA A 45 7.61 6.50 -10.60
C ALA A 45 6.25 6.10 -11.21
N GLY A 46 5.31 5.66 -10.38
CA GLY A 46 3.98 5.20 -10.82
C GLY A 46 3.89 3.68 -10.99
N ASP A 47 4.98 2.95 -10.80
CA ASP A 47 5.02 1.49 -10.95
C ASP A 47 5.25 0.77 -9.62
N ILE A 48 4.98 -0.54 -9.62
CA ILE A 48 5.30 -1.45 -8.52
C ILE A 48 6.73 -1.94 -8.68
N TRP A 49 7.48 -1.82 -7.60
CA TRP A 49 8.83 -2.31 -7.45
C TRP A 49 8.91 -3.24 -6.26
N THR A 50 9.85 -4.18 -6.32
CA THR A 50 10.16 -5.08 -5.20
C THR A 50 11.64 -5.02 -4.85
N ALA A 51 11.97 -5.24 -3.58
CA ALA A 51 13.33 -5.34 -3.08
C ALA A 51 13.39 -6.26 -1.86
N GLY A 52 14.60 -6.69 -1.49
CA GLY A 52 14.83 -7.39 -0.23
C GLY A 52 14.70 -6.46 0.98
N SER A 53 14.20 -6.98 2.11
CA SER A 53 14.09 -6.23 3.38
C SER A 53 15.45 -5.78 3.93
N GLY A 54 16.51 -6.54 3.63
CA GLY A 54 17.90 -6.18 3.92
C GLY A 54 18.52 -5.16 2.95
N GLY A 55 17.74 -4.65 1.99
CA GLY A 55 18.21 -3.78 0.90
C GLY A 55 18.68 -4.57 -0.33
N GLY A 56 19.48 -3.90 -1.17
CA GLY A 56 19.97 -4.44 -2.44
C GLY A 56 19.27 -3.82 -3.66
N ASP A 57 19.40 -4.50 -4.80
CA ASP A 57 18.83 -4.02 -6.06
C ASP A 57 17.31 -4.16 -6.06
N ALA A 58 16.62 -3.06 -6.39
CA ALA A 58 15.19 -3.06 -6.59
C ALA A 58 14.84 -3.52 -8.01
N ARG A 59 13.81 -4.35 -8.13
CA ARG A 59 13.28 -4.86 -9.40
C ARG A 59 11.94 -4.19 -9.70
N ARG A 60 11.82 -3.61 -10.89
CA ARG A 60 10.53 -3.12 -11.41
C ARG A 60 9.66 -4.30 -11.82
N LEU A 61 8.43 -4.34 -11.35
CA LEU A 61 7.48 -5.45 -11.57
C LEU A 61 6.41 -5.09 -12.61
N THR A 62 6.01 -3.82 -12.68
CA THR A 62 5.04 -3.29 -13.66
C THR A 62 5.65 -2.15 -14.47
N SER A 63 5.13 -1.92 -15.68
CA SER A 63 5.63 -0.85 -16.55
C SER A 63 4.59 -0.34 -17.55
N HIS A 64 3.31 -0.38 -17.18
CA HIS A 64 2.24 0.06 -18.06
C HIS A 64 2.09 1.58 -18.02
N GLU A 65 1.46 2.17 -19.04
CA GLU A 65 1.09 3.58 -19.00
C GLU A 65 -0.03 3.82 -17.97
N GLY A 66 0.17 4.75 -17.03
CA GLY A 66 -0.77 5.05 -15.96
C GLY A 66 -0.16 4.83 -14.58
N MET A 67 -1.00 4.73 -13.55
CA MET A 67 -0.54 4.46 -12.18
C MET A 67 -0.87 3.04 -11.71
N GLU A 68 0.12 2.41 -11.07
CA GLU A 68 -0.05 1.26 -10.19
C GLU A 68 0.25 1.63 -8.74
N LEU A 69 -0.73 1.39 -7.86
CA LEU A 69 -0.74 1.90 -6.49
C LEU A 69 -1.16 0.81 -5.49
N PHE A 70 -0.84 1.05 -4.22
CA PHE A 70 -1.27 0.23 -3.09
C PHE A 70 -0.93 -1.26 -3.22
N PRO A 71 0.32 -1.64 -3.49
CA PRO A 71 0.68 -3.05 -3.51
C PRO A 71 0.45 -3.68 -2.13
N LYS A 72 -0.12 -4.88 -2.10
CA LYS A 72 -0.20 -5.75 -0.93
C LYS A 72 0.25 -7.15 -1.27
N ILE A 73 1.20 -7.68 -0.51
CA ILE A 73 1.74 -9.01 -0.69
C ILE A 73 0.81 -10.00 0.02
N SER A 74 0.38 -11.03 -0.69
CA SER A 74 -0.41 -12.13 -0.14
C SER A 74 0.31 -12.82 1.03
N PRO A 75 -0.41 -13.39 2.01
CA PRO A 75 0.18 -14.08 3.16
C PRO A 75 1.13 -15.22 2.77
N ASP A 76 0.80 -15.97 1.72
CA ASP A 76 1.65 -17.03 1.18
C ASP A 76 2.89 -16.52 0.41
N GLY A 77 2.94 -15.21 0.13
CA GLY A 77 4.04 -14.54 -0.56
C GLY A 77 4.05 -14.73 -2.08
N ASN A 78 3.07 -15.43 -2.64
CA ASN A 78 3.09 -15.81 -4.06
C ASN A 78 2.53 -14.73 -4.99
N TRP A 79 1.68 -13.84 -4.46
CA TRP A 79 0.96 -12.81 -5.20
C TRP A 79 1.14 -11.43 -4.61
N ILE A 80 1.10 -10.42 -5.48
CA ILE A 80 0.96 -9.01 -5.13
C ILE A 80 -0.34 -8.50 -5.75
N ALA A 81 -1.28 -8.06 -4.89
CA ALA A 81 -2.48 -7.35 -5.32
C ALA A 81 -2.19 -5.86 -5.37
N PHE A 82 -2.79 -5.16 -6.32
CA PHE A 82 -2.61 -3.72 -6.48
C PHE A 82 -3.74 -3.07 -7.25
N SER A 83 -3.81 -1.75 -7.16
CA SER A 83 -4.71 -0.92 -7.97
C SER A 83 -3.99 -0.46 -9.23
N GLY A 84 -4.54 -0.70 -10.43
CA GLY A 84 -3.89 -0.36 -11.71
C GLY A 84 -4.84 0.26 -12.74
N GLU A 85 -4.31 1.02 -13.71
CA GLU A 85 -5.10 1.79 -14.71
C GLU A 85 -5.06 1.22 -16.14
N TYR A 86 -4.73 -0.08 -16.27
CA TYR A 86 -4.51 -0.78 -17.54
C TYR A 86 -5.68 -0.69 -18.52
N SER A 87 -6.92 -0.63 -18.02
CA SER A 87 -8.13 -0.68 -18.83
C SER A 87 -8.82 0.70 -18.99
N GLY A 88 -8.07 1.79 -18.82
CA GLY A 88 -8.59 3.17 -18.91
C GLY A 88 -9.37 3.66 -17.68
N SER A 89 -9.56 2.79 -16.68
CA SER A 89 -10.09 3.11 -15.35
C SER A 89 -9.34 2.29 -14.31
N ARG A 90 -9.36 2.70 -13.04
CA ARG A 90 -8.59 2.00 -12.00
C ARG A 90 -9.31 0.72 -11.58
N GLN A 91 -8.63 -0.42 -11.69
CA GLN A 91 -9.13 -1.75 -11.29
C GLN A 91 -8.18 -2.41 -10.31
N ILE A 92 -8.62 -3.50 -9.71
CA ILE A 92 -7.80 -4.37 -8.88
C ILE A 92 -7.17 -5.44 -9.77
N PHE A 93 -5.87 -5.62 -9.61
CA PHE A 93 -5.07 -6.62 -10.31
C PHE A 93 -4.30 -7.46 -9.30
N VAL A 94 -3.91 -8.65 -9.73
CA VAL A 94 -2.89 -9.47 -9.08
C VAL A 94 -1.79 -9.83 -10.06
N ILE A 95 -0.56 -9.92 -9.58
CA ILE A 95 0.61 -10.37 -10.33
C ILE A 95 1.40 -11.36 -9.45
N PRO A 96 2.04 -12.40 -10.03
CA PRO A 96 2.96 -13.22 -9.25
C PRO A 96 4.06 -12.36 -8.62
N ALA A 97 4.45 -12.64 -7.38
CA ALA A 97 5.47 -11.87 -6.67
C ALA A 97 6.84 -11.92 -7.36
N GLU A 98 7.12 -13.01 -8.08
CA GLU A 98 8.31 -13.18 -8.92
C GLU A 98 8.22 -12.45 -10.27
N GLY A 99 7.09 -11.80 -10.56
CA GLY A 99 6.78 -11.11 -11.81
C GLY A 99 6.08 -11.99 -12.82
N GLY A 100 5.60 -11.36 -13.90
CA GLY A 100 4.83 -12.02 -14.94
C GLY A 100 3.72 -11.11 -15.46
N LYS A 101 2.67 -11.71 -16.00
CA LYS A 101 1.52 -10.97 -16.54
C LYS A 101 0.51 -10.66 -15.42
N PRO A 102 0.13 -9.39 -15.21
CA PRO A 102 -0.98 -9.05 -14.34
C PRO A 102 -2.31 -9.67 -14.79
N LYS A 103 -3.12 -10.11 -13.83
CA LYS A 103 -4.50 -10.55 -14.01
C LYS A 103 -5.44 -9.52 -13.40
N GLN A 104 -6.38 -9.02 -14.20
CA GLN A 104 -7.44 -8.12 -13.74
C GLN A 104 -8.50 -8.91 -12.96
N LEU A 105 -8.94 -8.38 -11.82
CA LEU A 105 -9.95 -9.01 -10.96
C LEU A 105 -11.29 -8.26 -10.94
N THR A 106 -11.26 -6.93 -11.13
CA THR A 106 -12.48 -6.10 -11.12
C THR A 106 -12.72 -5.45 -12.46
N PHE A 107 -14.00 -5.15 -12.77
CA PHE A 107 -14.43 -4.62 -14.06
C PHE A 107 -15.42 -3.46 -13.92
N TYR A 108 -15.23 -2.63 -12.90
CA TYR A 108 -16.16 -1.56 -12.54
C TYR A 108 -15.67 -0.20 -13.03
N ASN A 109 -16.54 0.62 -13.62
CA ASN A 109 -16.17 1.98 -13.99
C ASN A 109 -15.87 2.83 -12.75
N SER A 110 -14.59 2.94 -12.39
CA SER A 110 -14.16 3.73 -11.23
C SER A 110 -14.66 5.17 -11.33
N VAL A 111 -14.88 5.81 -10.19
CA VAL A 111 -15.25 7.23 -10.12
C VAL A 111 -14.07 8.11 -10.56
N GLY A 112 -13.87 8.23 -11.88
CA GLY A 112 -12.89 9.08 -12.54
C GLY A 112 -11.43 8.96 -12.04
N LEU A 113 -10.60 9.87 -12.54
CA LEU A 113 -9.24 10.07 -12.05
C LEU A 113 -9.29 10.90 -10.75
N MET A 114 -9.76 10.37 -9.60
CA MET A 114 -9.92 11.22 -8.40
C MET A 114 -8.67 11.32 -7.50
N PRO A 115 -8.09 12.53 -7.34
CA PRO A 115 -6.90 12.87 -6.55
C PRO A 115 -7.27 13.89 -5.41
N PRO A 116 -6.68 15.11 -5.28
CA PRO A 116 -6.07 15.74 -4.09
C PRO A 116 -7.01 16.16 -2.93
N ARG A 117 -8.23 15.65 -2.91
CA ARG A 117 -9.19 15.76 -1.81
C ARG A 117 -9.86 14.39 -1.56
N GLY A 118 -10.48 13.77 -2.56
CA GLY A 118 -11.39 12.62 -2.38
C GLY A 118 -10.76 11.28 -1.99
N GLY A 119 -9.44 11.14 -2.13
CA GLY A 119 -8.77 9.85 -2.03
C GLY A 119 -8.98 8.98 -3.27
N PHE A 120 -8.26 7.87 -3.33
CA PHE A 120 -8.31 6.95 -4.46
C PHE A 120 -9.55 6.05 -4.39
N ASP A 121 -10.11 5.72 -5.56
CA ASP A 121 -11.09 4.64 -5.74
C ASP A 121 -10.38 3.31 -6.05
N ASN A 122 -11.04 2.17 -5.77
CA ASN A 122 -10.52 0.81 -5.90
C ASN A 122 -9.13 0.64 -5.25
N VAL A 123 -9.05 0.87 -3.93
CA VAL A 123 -7.82 0.78 -3.13
C VAL A 123 -7.68 -0.63 -2.58
N VAL A 124 -6.54 -1.28 -2.82
CA VAL A 124 -6.19 -2.54 -2.14
C VAL A 124 -5.76 -2.22 -0.70
N LEU A 125 -6.37 -2.91 0.27
CA LEU A 125 -6.14 -2.67 1.69
C LEU A 125 -5.40 -3.82 2.36
N ASP A 126 -5.83 -5.05 2.12
CA ASP A 126 -5.31 -6.22 2.83
C ASP A 126 -5.64 -7.54 2.11
N TRP A 127 -5.22 -8.66 2.67
CA TRP A 127 -5.53 -10.01 2.22
C TRP A 127 -6.21 -10.82 3.32
N THR A 128 -7.08 -11.76 2.91
CA THR A 128 -7.51 -12.83 3.81
C THR A 128 -6.33 -13.78 4.09
N PRO A 129 -6.25 -14.39 5.29
CA PRO A 129 -5.11 -15.20 5.71
C PRO A 129 -4.87 -16.43 4.82
N ASP A 130 -5.90 -16.89 4.12
CA ASP A 130 -5.83 -18.00 3.16
C ASP A 130 -5.26 -17.61 1.78
N SER A 131 -4.89 -16.34 1.57
CA SER A 131 -4.39 -15.80 0.30
C SER A 131 -5.37 -15.89 -0.87
N LYS A 132 -6.67 -16.10 -0.63
CA LYS A 132 -7.66 -16.26 -1.70
C LYS A 132 -8.44 -15.00 -2.03
N ASN A 133 -8.58 -14.08 -1.07
CA ASN A 133 -9.36 -12.87 -1.26
C ASN A 133 -8.56 -11.64 -0.86
N VAL A 134 -8.77 -10.57 -1.62
CA VAL A 134 -8.20 -9.25 -1.39
C VAL A 134 -9.29 -8.38 -0.78
N LEU A 135 -9.02 -7.78 0.38
CA LEU A 135 -9.84 -6.72 0.94
C LEU A 135 -9.55 -5.43 0.17
N ILE A 136 -10.61 -4.84 -0.39
CA ILE A 136 -10.52 -3.57 -1.10
C ILE A 136 -11.49 -2.56 -0.50
N ARG A 137 -11.22 -1.28 -0.76
CA ARG A 137 -12.16 -0.17 -0.53
C ARG A 137 -12.47 0.51 -1.86
N ALA A 138 -13.75 0.60 -2.18
CA ALA A 138 -14.25 1.21 -3.41
C ALA A 138 -15.38 2.19 -3.13
N ASN A 139 -15.50 3.24 -3.95
CA ASN A 139 -16.51 4.30 -3.84
C ASN A 139 -17.91 3.89 -4.34
N ARG A 140 -18.22 2.59 -4.30
CA ARG A 140 -19.48 2.00 -4.76
C ARG A 140 -20.52 2.06 -3.65
N THR A 141 -20.98 3.27 -3.32
CA THR A 141 -21.94 3.48 -2.22
C THR A 141 -23.20 4.22 -2.68
N GLU A 142 -24.32 3.91 -2.04
CA GLU A 142 -25.61 4.58 -2.25
C GLU A 142 -25.58 6.05 -1.79
N TYR A 143 -24.62 6.41 -0.93
CA TYR A 143 -24.51 7.72 -0.28
C TYR A 143 -23.53 8.66 -0.99
N GLY A 144 -23.10 8.32 -2.20
CA GLY A 144 -22.28 9.14 -3.09
C GLY A 144 -20.82 8.71 -3.22
N GLU A 145 -20.14 9.36 -4.15
CA GLU A 145 -18.84 8.94 -4.71
C GLU A 145 -17.62 9.23 -3.81
N ARG A 146 -17.84 9.73 -2.58
CA ARG A 146 -16.78 10.11 -1.64
C ARG A 146 -16.66 9.17 -0.43
N ASN A 147 -17.57 8.22 -0.31
CA ASN A 147 -17.58 7.25 0.77
C ASN A 147 -17.04 5.92 0.25
N GLY A 148 -16.23 5.24 1.03
CA GLY A 148 -15.68 3.94 0.67
C GLY A 148 -16.51 2.84 1.31
N LYS A 149 -16.79 1.78 0.57
CA LYS A 149 -17.31 0.53 1.10
C LYS A 149 -16.30 -0.58 0.87
N TYR A 150 -16.29 -1.55 1.79
CA TYR A 150 -15.37 -2.67 1.73
C TYR A 150 -15.95 -3.83 0.93
N PHE A 151 -15.10 -4.47 0.15
CA PHE A 151 -15.42 -5.66 -0.63
C PHE A 151 -14.29 -6.68 -0.51
N LEU A 152 -14.65 -7.96 -0.61
CA LEU A 152 -13.70 -9.04 -0.86
C LEU A 152 -13.70 -9.37 -2.35
N VAL A 153 -12.50 -9.41 -2.93
CA VAL A 153 -12.28 -9.79 -4.33
C VAL A 153 -11.50 -11.09 -4.37
N ASN A 154 -12.08 -12.12 -4.96
CA ASN A 154 -11.42 -13.42 -5.08
C ASN A 154 -10.37 -13.39 -6.21
N ILE A 155 -9.18 -13.96 -5.97
CA ILE A 155 -8.09 -13.99 -6.96
C ILE A 155 -8.39 -14.86 -8.17
N GLU A 156 -9.30 -15.83 -8.05
CA GLU A 156 -9.75 -16.66 -9.16
C GLU A 156 -10.71 -15.89 -10.09
N GLY A 157 -11.32 -14.81 -9.58
CA GLY A 157 -12.28 -13.96 -10.28
C GLY A 157 -13.69 -14.11 -9.70
N GLY A 158 -14.69 -13.59 -10.42
CA GLY A 158 -16.08 -13.55 -9.99
C GLY A 158 -16.52 -12.17 -9.49
N LEU A 159 -17.73 -12.09 -8.94
CA LEU A 159 -18.28 -10.85 -8.41
C LEU A 159 -17.68 -10.53 -7.04
N GLU A 160 -17.39 -9.26 -6.79
CA GLU A 160 -16.89 -8.81 -5.50
C GLU A 160 -17.99 -8.91 -4.43
N ILE A 161 -17.65 -9.41 -3.24
CA ILE A 161 -18.59 -9.61 -2.15
C ILE A 161 -18.54 -8.39 -1.22
N PRO A 162 -19.62 -7.60 -1.06
CA PRO A 162 -19.65 -6.47 -0.15
C PRO A 162 -19.62 -6.92 1.31
N LEU A 163 -18.86 -6.23 2.15
CA LEU A 163 -18.97 -6.39 3.60
C LEU A 163 -20.13 -5.57 4.17
N GLN A 164 -20.63 -5.98 5.33
CA GLN A 164 -21.76 -5.36 6.03
C GLN A 164 -21.47 -3.98 6.62
N ILE A 165 -20.20 -3.56 6.68
CA ILE A 165 -19.81 -2.22 7.10
C ILE A 165 -20.26 -1.20 6.05
N VAL A 166 -21.02 -0.20 6.49
CA VAL A 166 -21.68 0.78 5.61
C VAL A 166 -20.67 1.68 4.89
N ASN A 167 -19.66 2.17 5.61
CA ASN A 167 -18.61 3.01 5.05
C ASN A 167 -17.30 2.96 5.85
N GLY A 168 -16.19 3.28 5.17
CA GLY A 168 -14.89 3.47 5.80
C GLY A 168 -13.78 3.89 4.84
N GLY A 169 -12.61 4.15 5.44
CA GLY A 169 -11.37 4.54 4.78
C GLY A 169 -10.36 3.41 4.71
N PHE A 170 -9.16 3.65 5.25
CA PHE A 170 -8.16 2.60 5.39
C PHE A 170 -8.55 1.63 6.49
N ALA A 171 -8.24 0.36 6.26
CA ALA A 171 -8.55 -0.72 7.16
C ALA A 171 -7.55 -1.87 7.03
N ALA A 172 -7.51 -2.72 8.04
CA ALA A 172 -6.76 -3.97 8.04
C ALA A 172 -7.59 -5.08 8.69
N LEU A 173 -7.47 -6.29 8.16
CA LEU A 173 -8.05 -7.49 8.74
C LEU A 173 -7.22 -7.92 9.96
N SER A 174 -7.92 -8.41 10.97
CA SER A 174 -7.28 -9.19 12.03
C SER A 174 -6.64 -10.47 11.47
N PRO A 175 -5.66 -11.09 12.15
CA PRO A 175 -4.94 -12.23 11.60
C PRO A 175 -5.80 -13.44 11.23
N ASP A 176 -6.97 -13.60 11.87
CA ASP A 176 -7.96 -14.63 11.59
C ASP A 176 -9.03 -14.18 10.57
N ALA A 177 -8.98 -12.92 10.13
CA ALA A 177 -10.00 -12.23 9.33
C ALA A 177 -11.42 -12.25 9.92
N GLY A 178 -11.58 -12.48 11.23
CA GLY A 178 -12.88 -12.41 11.92
C GLY A 178 -13.29 -10.97 12.27
N LYS A 179 -12.32 -10.05 12.32
CA LYS A 179 -12.52 -8.62 12.59
C LYS A 179 -11.79 -7.75 11.58
N ILE A 180 -12.23 -6.51 11.46
CA ILE A 180 -11.57 -5.45 10.70
C ILE A 180 -11.34 -4.24 11.61
N CYS A 181 -10.12 -3.71 11.64
CA CYS A 181 -9.83 -2.41 12.26
C CYS A 181 -9.83 -1.36 11.15
N PHE A 182 -10.60 -0.29 11.31
CA PHE A 182 -10.84 0.68 10.25
C PHE A 182 -11.08 2.09 10.76
N THR A 183 -10.96 3.06 9.87
CA THR A 183 -11.43 4.44 10.09
C THR A 183 -12.80 4.63 9.45
N PRO A 184 -13.89 4.97 10.18
CA PRO A 184 -15.18 5.27 9.56
C PRO A 184 -15.13 6.50 8.64
N VAL A 185 -14.27 7.46 8.96
CA VAL A 185 -14.04 8.69 8.19
C VAL A 185 -12.66 8.65 7.53
N ASP A 186 -12.62 8.69 6.19
CA ASP A 186 -11.37 8.72 5.43
C ASP A 186 -10.87 10.14 5.13
N ARG A 187 -9.56 10.34 5.30
CA ARG A 187 -8.86 11.61 5.14
C ARG A 187 -7.40 11.53 4.69
N GLU A 188 -6.87 10.34 4.41
CA GLU A 188 -5.42 10.14 4.21
C GLU A 188 -4.82 11.07 3.13
N PHE A 189 -5.58 11.36 2.07
CA PHE A 189 -5.10 12.19 0.95
C PHE A 189 -5.46 13.68 1.07
N ARG A 190 -5.75 14.17 2.28
CA ARG A 190 -6.06 15.59 2.56
C ARG A 190 -4.80 16.32 3.03
N SER A 191 -4.64 17.58 2.65
CA SER A 191 -3.52 18.44 3.09
C SER A 191 -3.66 19.01 4.53
N TRP A 192 -4.59 18.49 5.34
CA TRP A 192 -4.96 19.03 6.65
C TRP A 192 -4.16 18.38 7.78
N LYS A 193 -2.94 18.86 7.99
CA LYS A 193 -2.09 18.40 9.11
C LYS A 193 -2.68 18.84 10.45
N ARG A 194 -2.65 17.97 11.48
CA ARG A 194 -3.05 18.30 12.87
C ARG A 194 -4.50 18.78 12.99
N TYR A 195 -5.36 18.32 12.10
CA TYR A 195 -6.77 18.69 12.07
C TYR A 195 -7.51 18.12 13.28
N LYS A 196 -8.39 18.93 13.86
CA LYS A 196 -9.20 18.60 15.05
C LYS A 196 -10.69 18.91 14.90
N GLY A 197 -11.15 19.11 13.66
CA GLY A 197 -12.56 19.37 13.39
C GLY A 197 -13.38 18.08 13.32
N GLY A 198 -14.67 18.15 13.00
CA GLY A 198 -15.60 17.01 13.04
C GLY A 198 -15.33 15.85 12.06
N ARG A 199 -14.26 15.92 11.27
CA ARG A 199 -13.74 14.80 10.46
C ARG A 199 -12.41 14.25 10.97
N ALA A 200 -12.00 14.58 12.19
CA ALA A 200 -10.96 13.85 12.91
C ALA A 200 -11.30 12.34 12.84
N SER A 201 -10.31 11.51 12.52
CA SER A 201 -10.54 10.08 12.35
C SER A 201 -10.14 9.35 13.61
N ASP A 202 -11.02 8.45 14.01
CA ASP A 202 -10.78 7.47 15.06
C ASP A 202 -10.73 6.07 14.46
N LEU A 203 -10.07 5.16 15.16
CA LEU A 203 -10.07 3.75 14.85
C LEU A 203 -11.24 3.05 15.53
N TRP A 204 -11.84 2.16 14.77
CA TRP A 204 -12.92 1.29 15.21
C TRP A 204 -12.56 -0.15 14.88
N ILE A 205 -12.94 -1.08 15.74
CA ILE A 205 -12.94 -2.51 15.43
C ILE A 205 -14.36 -2.91 15.11
N TYR A 206 -14.52 -3.64 14.02
CA TYR A 206 -15.77 -4.24 13.62
C TYR A 206 -15.65 -5.75 13.64
N ASP A 207 -16.53 -6.42 14.38
CA ASP A 207 -16.64 -7.87 14.47
C ASP A 207 -17.59 -8.37 13.36
N LEU A 208 -17.04 -9.12 12.41
CA LEU A 208 -17.76 -9.53 11.20
C LEU A 208 -18.81 -10.61 11.50
N GLU A 209 -18.61 -11.43 12.54
CA GLU A 209 -19.57 -12.46 12.94
C GLU A 209 -20.71 -11.86 13.75
N LYS A 210 -20.39 -11.01 14.73
CA LYS A 210 -21.38 -10.42 15.64
C LYS A 210 -22.11 -9.22 15.04
N ASN A 211 -21.60 -8.66 13.94
CA ASN A 211 -22.15 -7.48 13.29
C ASN A 211 -22.20 -6.26 14.24
N THR A 212 -21.13 -6.08 15.02
CA THR A 212 -20.98 -5.00 16.01
C THR A 212 -19.69 -4.23 15.81
N SER A 213 -19.69 -2.95 16.16
CA SER A 213 -18.53 -2.07 16.08
C SER A 213 -18.22 -1.40 17.42
N GLU A 214 -16.94 -1.25 17.74
CA GLU A 214 -16.44 -0.58 18.93
C GLU A 214 -15.37 0.45 18.54
N GLN A 215 -15.45 1.65 19.11
CA GLN A 215 -14.42 2.68 18.97
C GLN A 215 -13.25 2.37 19.90
N ILE A 216 -12.02 2.34 19.37
CA ILE A 216 -10.81 2.00 20.15
C ILE A 216 -9.86 3.18 20.38
N THR A 217 -10.11 4.32 19.74
CA THR A 217 -9.39 5.58 19.98
C THR A 217 -10.36 6.74 20.14
N ASP A 218 -10.00 7.75 20.93
CA ASP A 218 -10.81 8.93 21.23
C ASP A 218 -10.01 10.24 21.12
N PHE A 219 -8.92 10.23 20.34
CA PHE A 219 -8.03 11.37 20.27
C PHE A 219 -8.63 12.49 19.42
N VAL A 220 -8.57 13.72 19.93
CA VAL A 220 -9.12 14.91 19.25
C VAL A 220 -8.56 15.18 17.84
N GLY A 221 -7.41 14.57 17.49
CA GLY A 221 -6.78 14.71 16.18
C GLY A 221 -7.09 13.54 15.23
N THR A 222 -6.09 13.07 14.49
CA THR A 222 -6.26 11.99 13.51
C THR A 222 -5.46 10.77 13.95
N ASP A 223 -6.15 9.64 14.08
CA ASP A 223 -5.61 8.29 14.11
C ASP A 223 -6.04 7.56 12.82
N GLN A 224 -5.10 6.90 12.12
CA GLN A 224 -5.34 6.36 10.79
C GLN A 224 -4.35 5.26 10.37
N CYS A 225 -4.62 4.63 9.22
CA CYS A 225 -3.81 3.55 8.62
C CYS A 225 -3.50 2.42 9.62
N PRO A 226 -4.55 1.77 10.19
CA PRO A 226 -4.34 0.68 11.12
C PRO A 226 -3.70 -0.52 10.42
N VAL A 227 -2.86 -1.25 11.14
CA VAL A 227 -2.32 -2.55 10.76
C VAL A 227 -2.35 -3.49 11.97
N TRP A 228 -2.63 -4.77 11.73
CA TRP A 228 -2.60 -5.81 12.76
C TRP A 228 -1.23 -6.49 12.81
N PHE A 229 -0.79 -6.82 14.02
CA PHE A 229 0.34 -7.73 14.23
C PHE A 229 0.09 -8.54 15.51
N GLY A 230 -0.23 -9.82 15.33
CA GLY A 230 -0.70 -10.67 16.43
C GLY A 230 -1.97 -10.10 17.04
N ASP A 231 -1.96 -9.86 18.35
CA ASP A 231 -3.05 -9.31 19.14
C ASP A 231 -3.04 -7.76 19.22
N LYS A 232 -2.11 -7.10 18.51
CA LYS A 232 -1.92 -5.66 18.58
C LYS A 232 -2.32 -4.97 17.29
N ILE A 233 -2.74 -3.71 17.45
CA ILE A 233 -3.01 -2.78 16.35
C ILE A 233 -1.99 -1.65 16.42
N TYR A 234 -1.28 -1.41 15.32
CA TYR A 234 -0.42 -0.25 15.13
C TYR A 234 -1.09 0.71 14.15
N PHE A 235 -0.85 2.01 14.31
CA PHE A 235 -1.47 3.04 13.48
C PHE A 235 -0.66 4.34 13.50
N ALA A 236 -0.90 5.20 12.52
CA ALA A 236 -0.34 6.54 12.46
C ALA A 236 -1.23 7.52 13.25
N SER A 237 -0.59 8.43 14.00
CA SER A 237 -1.31 9.38 14.86
C SER A 237 -0.63 10.75 14.90
N ASP A 238 -1.43 11.81 14.84
CA ASP A 238 -0.97 13.20 14.98
C ASP A 238 -0.70 13.62 16.45
N ARG A 239 -0.85 12.72 17.43
CA ARG A 239 -0.72 13.01 18.89
C ARG A 239 0.55 13.75 19.26
N ASN A 240 1.68 13.35 18.70
CA ASN A 240 2.99 13.90 19.06
C ASN A 240 3.40 15.11 18.22
N LEU A 241 2.51 15.63 17.35
CA LEU A 241 2.71 16.78 16.45
C LEU A 241 3.93 16.67 15.51
N ARG A 242 4.54 15.49 15.42
CA ARG A 242 5.61 15.13 14.50
C ARG A 242 5.04 14.09 13.55
N LEU A 243 5.08 14.41 12.25
CA LEU A 243 4.97 13.46 11.16
C LEU A 243 6.37 13.21 10.64
#